data_AF-A0A2N1R4X0-F1
#
_entry.id   AF-A0A2N1R4X0-F1
#
_cell.length_a   1.000
_cell.length_b   1.000
_cell.length_c   1.000
_cell.angle_alpha   90.00
_cell.angle_beta   90.00
_cell.angle_gamma   90.00
#
_symmetry.space_group_name_H-M   'P 1'
#
loop_
_entity.id
_entity.type
_entity.pdbx_description
1 polymer ?
#
loop_
_entity_poly.entity_id
_entity_poly.type
_entity_poly.pdbx_seq_one_letter_code
_entity_poly.pdbx_strand_id
1 'polypeptide(L)' 'MAALTMKQIAGNTYMIPSPANIGVWVSGSRATLIDAGNDEDSGRQVLRLLGERG' A
#
# COMPACT_ATOMS: atom_id res chain seq x y z
N MET A 1 -9.61 -9.25 -11.54
CA MET A 1 -8.90 -8.00 -11.20
C MET A 1 -7.42 -8.31 -11.07
N ALA A 2 -6.53 -7.47 -11.60
CA ALA A 2 -5.08 -7.66 -11.44
C ALA A 2 -4.71 -7.50 -9.95
N ALA A 3 -3.77 -8.31 -9.46
CA ALA A 3 -3.28 -8.17 -8.09
C ALA A 3 -2.59 -6.80 -7.92
N LEU A 4 -2.87 -6.11 -6.81
CA LEU A 4 -2.14 -4.89 -6.46
C LEU A 4 -0.67 -5.24 -6.23
N THR A 5 0.22 -4.39 -6.73
CA THR A 5 1.67 -4.53 -6.51
C THR A 5 2.20 -3.29 -5.82
N MET A 6 3.23 -3.47 -4.99
CA MET A 6 3.88 -2.37 -4.31
C MET A 6 5.22 -2.08 -4.97
N LYS A 7 5.44 -0.82 -5.35
CA LYS A 7 6.69 -0.33 -5.95
C LYS A 7 7.44 0.53 -4.95
N GLN A 8 8.71 0.21 -4.70
CA GLN A 8 9.59 1.08 -3.93
C GLN A 8 9.93 2.33 -4.74
N ILE A 9 9.80 3.50 -4.12
CA ILE A 9 10.07 4.79 -4.80
C ILE A 9 11.32 5.48 -4.27
N ALA A 10 11.58 5.42 -2.96
CA ALA A 10 12.79 5.95 -2.34
C ALA A 10 12.91 5.49 -0.88
N GLY A 11 14.09 5.05 -0.45
CA GLY A 11 14.33 4.64 0.94
C GLY A 11 13.28 3.64 1.43
N ASN A 12 12.61 3.97 2.55
CA ASN A 12 11.55 3.14 3.12
C ASN A 12 10.15 3.51 2.63
N THR A 13 10.05 4.23 1.51
CA THR A 13 8.80 4.69 0.93
C THR A 13 8.45 3.85 -0.30
N TYR A 14 7.20 3.43 -0.33
CA TYR A 14 6.60 2.61 -1.35
C TYR A 14 5.29 3.22 -1.84
N MET A 15 4.85 2.77 -3.00
CA MET A 15 3.64 3.21 -3.66
C MET A 15 2.90 1.98 -4.19
N ILE A 16 1.60 1.93 -3.96
CA ILE A 16 0.69 0.95 -4.56
C ILE A 16 -0.07 1.68 -5.68
N PRO A 17 0.19 1.34 -6.96
CA PRO A 17 -0.52 1.94 -8.08
C PRO A 17 -2.00 1.55 -8.03
N SER A 18 -2.87 2.56 -7.98
CA SER A 18 -4.31 2.43 -8.01
C SER A 18 -4.89 3.74 -8.58
N PRO A 19 -6.19 3.81 -8.95
CA PRO A 19 -6.80 5.06 -9.42
C PRO A 19 -6.55 6.27 -8.51
N ALA A 20 -6.47 6.05 -7.19
CA ALA A 20 -5.84 6.97 -6.24
C ALA A 20 -4.54 6.33 -5.74
N ASN A 21 -3.40 6.95 -6.01
CA ASN A 21 -2.11 6.36 -5.65
C ASN A 21 -1.98 6.26 -4.13
N ILE A 22 -1.72 5.05 -3.61
CA ILE A 22 -1.60 4.83 -2.16
C ILE A 22 -0.12 4.78 -1.78
N GLY A 23 0.27 5.63 -0.83
CA GLY A 23 1.62 5.65 -0.28
C GLY A 23 1.75 4.70 0.92
N VAL A 24 2.91 4.08 1.04
CA VAL A 24 3.28 3.30 2.24
C VAL A 24 4.67 3.75 2.69
N TRP A 25 4.80 4.16 3.93
CA TRP A 25 6.08 4.48 4.54
C TRP A 25 6.38 3.54 5.69
N VAL A 26 7.58 2.95 5.69
CA VAL A 26 8.00 1.98 6.70
C VAL A 26 9.04 2.60 7.63
N SER A 27 8.81 2.47 8.93
CA SER A 27 9.73 2.92 9.98
C SER A 27 9.84 1.86 11.06
N GLY A 28 10.98 1.16 11.09
CA GLY A 28 11.19 -0.01 11.95
C GLY A 28 10.16 -1.10 11.65
N SER A 29 9.38 -1.49 12.67
CA SER A 29 8.31 -2.49 12.57
C SER A 29 6.93 -1.89 12.26
N ARG A 30 6.85 -0.60 11.91
CA ARG A 30 5.58 0.07 11.61
C ARG A 30 5.50 0.47 10.14
N ALA A 31 4.34 0.23 9.55
CA ALA A 31 3.97 0.76 8.25
C ALA A 31 2.88 1.84 8.44
N THR A 32 3.03 2.97 7.77
CA THR A 32 2.05 4.05 7.71
C THR A 32 1.49 4.11 6.29
N LEU A 33 0.17 3.99 6.18
CA LEU A 33 -0.58 4.20 4.94
C LEU A 33 -0.84 5.70 4.77
N ILE A 34 -0.57 6.19 3.57
CA ILE A 34 -0.82 7.57 3.15
C ILE A 34 -1.81 7.48 2.00
N ASP A 35 -2.99 8.09 2.19
CA ASP A 35 -4.19 7.90 1.38
C ASP A 35 -4.89 6.55 1.64
N ALA A 36 -6.23 6.53 1.55
CA ALA A 36 -7.07 5.38 1.87
C ALA A 36 -7.42 4.52 0.63
N GLY A 37 -7.14 5.04 -0.57
CA GLY A 37 -7.74 4.51 -1.78
C GLY A 37 -9.21 4.92 -1.87
N ASN A 38 -9.69 5.14 -3.09
CA ASN A 38 -10.98 5.80 -3.32
C ASN A 38 -12.22 5.02 -2.85
N ASP A 39 -12.09 3.75 -2.43
CA ASP A 39 -13.20 2.89 -1.99
C ASP A 39 -12.78 1.81 -0.96
N GLU A 40 -13.75 1.21 -0.27
CA GLU A 40 -13.51 0.16 0.73
C GLU A 40 -12.86 -1.12 0.16
N ASP A 41 -13.14 -1.44 -1.10
CA ASP A 41 -12.58 -2.61 -1.77
C ASP A 41 -11.06 -2.45 -1.97
N SER A 42 -10.63 -1.24 -2.34
CA SER A 42 -9.21 -0.86 -2.44
C SER A 42 -8.53 -1.00 -1.09
N GLY A 43 -9.17 -0.53 0.00
CA GLY A 43 -8.67 -0.70 1.36
C GLY A 43 -8.48 -2.18 1.75
N ARG A 44 -9.43 -3.06 1.42
CA ARG A 44 -9.34 -4.51 1.67
C ARG A 44 -8.19 -5.17 0.90
N GLN A 45 -7.98 -4.77 -0.36
CA GLN A 45 -6.90 -5.32 -1.19
C GLN A 45 -5.53 -4.88 -0.67
N VAL A 46 -5.40 -3.61 -0.27
CA VAL A 46 -4.17 -3.08 0.35
C VAL A 46 -3.87 -3.80 1.66
N LEU A 47 -4.87 -4.00 2.52
CA LEU A 47 -4.70 -4.72 3.78
C LEU A 47 -4.20 -6.15 3.55
N ARG A 48 -4.76 -6.87 2.56
CA ARG A 48 -4.27 -8.21 2.18
C ARG A 48 -2.81 -8.17 1.71
N LEU A 49 -2.48 -7.25 0.79
CA LEU A 49 -1.12 -7.10 0.27
C LEU A 49 -0.09 -6.81 1.38
N LEU A 50 -0.47 -6.01 2.38
CA LEU A 50 0.38 -5.70 3.53
C LEU A 50 0.49 -6.88 4.50
N GLY A 51 -0.62 -7.57 4.80
CA GLY A 51 -0.64 -8.71 5.71
C GLY A 51 0.15 -9.93 5.19
N GLU A 52 0.24 -10.11 3.88
CA GLU A 52 1.11 -11.13 3.26
C GLU A 52 2.62 -10.89 3.51
N ARG A 53 3.01 -9.69 3.96
CA ARG A 53 4.40 -9.30 4.18
C ARG A 53 4.86 -9.34 5.65
N GLY A 54 3.97 -9.71 6.59
CA GLY A 54 4.28 -9.87 8.02
C GLY A 54 3.77 -8.76 8.90
#